data_AF-A0A503L4T1-F1
#
_entry.id   AF-A0A503L4T1-F1
#
_cell.length_a   1.000
_cell.length_b   1.000
_cell.length_c   1.000
_cell.angle_alpha   90.00
_cell.angle_beta   90.00
_cell.angle_gamma   90.00
#
_symmetry.space_group_name_H-M   'P 1'
#
loop_
_entity.id
_entity.type
_entity.pdbx_description
1 polymer ?
#
loop_
_entity_poly.entity_id
_entity_poly.type
_entity_poly.pdbx_seq_one_letter_code
_entity_poly.pdbx_strand_id
1 'polypeptide(L)' 'MLDSLDLQVGDELQIIETEDGLILRPIRHDNRKRQMNAARDVMDKYEAGLQQLASRLGC' A
#
# COMPACT_ATOMS: atom_id res chain seq x y z
N MET A 1 26.53 7.77 4.35
CA MET A 1 25.82 8.17 5.58
C MET A 1 24.32 8.30 5.35
N LEU A 2 23.88 8.75 4.16
CA LEU A 2 22.47 8.67 3.75
C LEU A 2 22.07 7.26 3.28
N ASP A 3 23.01 6.43 2.79
CA ASP A 3 22.70 5.07 2.30
C ASP A 3 22.22 4.07 3.37
N SER A 4 22.42 4.38 4.66
CA SER A 4 21.89 3.57 5.77
C SER A 4 20.43 3.88 6.09
N LEU A 5 19.91 4.98 5.55
CA LEU A 5 18.51 5.34 5.62
C LEU A 5 17.92 4.81 4.32
N ASP A 6 17.22 3.68 4.39
CA ASP A 6 16.52 3.00 3.27
C ASP A 6 15.44 3.92 2.68
N LEU A 7 15.87 5.00 2.03
CA LEU A 7 15.08 6.07 1.46
C LEU A 7 15.16 5.96 -0.05
N GLN A 8 14.00 5.89 -0.69
CA GLN A 8 13.89 5.78 -2.13
C GLN A 8 13.38 7.08 -2.74
N VAL A 9 13.69 7.29 -4.01
CA VAL A 9 13.14 8.42 -4.77
C VAL A 9 11.62 8.32 -4.79
N GLY A 10 10.95 9.37 -4.31
CA GLY A 10 9.49 9.41 -4.20
C GLY A 10 8.95 9.16 -2.78
N ASP A 11 9.80 8.82 -1.82
CA ASP A 11 9.40 8.73 -0.42
C ASP A 11 9.01 10.11 0.15
N GLU A 12 7.93 10.11 0.91
CA GLU A 12 7.46 11.31 1.61
C GLU A 12 8.06 11.38 3.01
N LEU A 13 8.63 12.54 3.35
CA LEU A 13 9.23 12.81 4.65
C LEU A 13 8.46 13.94 5.33
N GLN A 14 8.15 13.75 6.61
CA GLN A 14 7.72 14.83 7.46
C GLN A 14 8.95 15.60 7.95
N ILE A 15 8.93 16.92 7.78
CA ILE A 15 9.93 17.83 8.31
C ILE A 15 9.45 18.34 9.66
N ILE A 16 10.28 18.19 10.69
CA ILE A 16 10.02 18.71 12.04
C ILE A 16 11.18 19.63 12.39
N GLU A 17 10.89 20.91 12.59
CA GLU A 17 11.85 21.90 13.05
C GLU A 17 11.99 21.83 14.56
N THR A 18 13.23 21.79 15.03
CA THR A 18 13.62 21.78 16.44
C THR A 18 14.61 22.91 16.69
N GLU A 19 14.81 23.30 17.94
CA GLU A 19 15.75 24.36 18.31
C GLU A 19 17.19 24.08 17.81
N ASP A 20 17.58 22.81 17.75
CA ASP A 20 18.94 22.39 17.37
C ASP A 20 19.06 21.90 15.91
N GLY A 21 17.97 21.98 15.12
CA GLY A 21 18.01 21.60 13.71
C GLY A 21 16.72 20.96 13.18
N LEU A 22 16.87 20.19 12.10
CA LEU A 22 15.77 19.60 11.35
C LEU A 22 15.77 18.08 11.50
N ILE A 23 14.62 17.51 11.85
CA ILE A 23 14.38 16.08 11.85
C ILE A 23 13.56 15.72 10.60
N LEU A 24 14.07 14.78 9.80
CA LEU A 24 13.37 14.17 8.67
C LEU A 24 12.84 12.80 9.08
N ARG A 25 11.51 12.65 9.16
CA ARG A 25 10.86 11.40 9.55
C ARG A 25 10.11 10.79 8.37
N PRO A 26 10.38 9.52 7.99
CA PRO A 26 9.61 8.86 6.94
C PRO A 26 8.13 8.79 7.27
N ILE A 27 7.28 9.22 6.33
CA ILE A 27 5.85 9.03 6.44
C ILE A 27 5.56 7.60 6.00
N ARG A 28 5.30 6.74 6.99
CA ARG A 28 4.70 5.44 6.70
C ARG A 28 3.26 5.70 6.28
N HIS A 29 3.02 5.68 4.98
CA HIS A 29 1.66 5.55 4.48
C HIS A 29 1.13 4.24 5.03
N ASP A 30 0.15 4.30 5.94
CA ASP A 30 -0.68 3.17 6.35
C ASP A 30 -1.52 2.74 5.15
N ASN A 31 -0.84 2.21 4.14
CA ASN A 31 -1.39 1.89 2.84
C ASN A 31 -2.24 0.62 2.92
N ARG A 32 -2.54 0.13 4.12
CA ARG A 32 -3.47 -0.96 4.40
C ARG A 32 -4.77 -0.77 3.65
N LYS A 33 -5.30 0.45 3.56
CA LYS A 33 -6.52 0.74 2.80
C LYS A 33 -6.32 0.56 1.29
N ARG A 34 -5.21 1.02 0.70
CA ARG A 34 -4.89 0.76 -0.71
C ARG A 34 -4.62 -0.73 -0.97
N GLN A 35 -3.95 -1.42 -0.05
CA GLN A 35 -3.66 -2.85 -0.14
C GLN A 35 -4.95 -3.68 -0.07
N MET A 36 -5.86 -3.34 0.85
CA MET A 36 -7.18 -3.97 0.94
C MET A 36 -8.04 -3.70 -0.30
N ASN A 37 -7.98 -2.48 -0.86
CA ASN A 37 -8.68 -2.17 -2.11
C ASN A 37 -8.09 -2.96 -3.29
N ALA A 38 -6.77 -3.02 -3.43
CA ALA A 38 -6.12 -3.79 -4.48
C ALA A 38 -6.42 -5.30 -4.38
N ALA A 39 -6.44 -5.84 -3.16
CA ALA A 39 -6.84 -7.23 -2.92
C ALA A 39 -8.31 -7.46 -3.31
N ARG A 40 -9.19 -6.49 -3.05
CA ARG A 40 -10.61 -6.57 -3.42
C ARG A 40 -10.82 -6.52 -4.93
N ASP A 41 -10.13 -5.63 -5.64
CA ASP A 41 -10.19 -5.54 -7.11
C ASP A 41 -9.75 -6.85 -7.79
N VAL A 42 -8.80 -7.57 -7.18
CA VAL A 42 -8.37 -8.88 -7.65
C VAL A 42 -9.42 -9.95 -7.33
N MET A 43 -9.96 -9.97 -6.10
CA MET A 43 -10.98 -10.94 -5.69
C MET A 43 -12.28 -10.80 -6.51
N ASP A 44 -12.73 -9.58 -6.80
CA ASP A 44 -13.93 -9.33 -7.62
C ASP A 44 -13.80 -9.94 -9.03
N LYS A 45 -12.59 -9.93 -9.62
CA LYS A 45 -12.33 -10.57 -10.92
C LYS A 45 -12.43 -12.09 -10.86
N TYR A 46 -11.96 -12.68 -9.77
CA TYR A 46 -12.05 -14.13 -9.55
C TYR A 46 -13.47 -14.56 -9.20
N GLU A 47 -14.22 -13.74 -8.45
CA GLU A 47 -15.62 -14.00 -8.09
C GLU A 47 -16.48 -14.21 -9.34
N ALA A 48 -16.40 -13.32 -10.34
CA ALA A 48 -17.15 -13.45 -11.58
C ALA A 48 -16.84 -14.76 -12.33
N GLY A 49 -15.58 -15.19 -12.34
CA GLY A 49 -15.16 -16.45 -12.95
C GLY A 49 -15.64 -17.67 -12.19
N LEU A 50 -15.55 -17.64 -10.86
CA LEU A 50 -16.02 -18.71 -9.98
C LEU A 50 -17.55 -18.85 -10.04
N GLN A 51 -18.28 -17.75 -10.15
CA GLN A 51 -19.73 -17.73 -10.25
C GLN A 51 -20.21 -18.32 -11.58
N GLN A 52 -19.56 -17.98 -12.70
CA GLN A 52 -19.83 -18.65 -13.99
C GLN A 52 -19.53 -20.15 -13.92
N LEU A 53 -18.46 -20.56 -13.26
CA LEU A 53 -18.10 -21.97 -13.09
C LEU A 53 -19.17 -22.71 -12.27
N ALA A 54 -19.61 -22.14 -11.15
CA ALA A 54 -20.67 -22.69 -10.32
C ALA A 54 -21.99 -22.85 -11.08
N SER A 55 -22.40 -21.83 -11.85
CA SER A 55 -23.60 -21.91 -12.70
C SER A 55 -23.50 -22.99 -13.78
N ARG A 56 -22.31 -23.28 -14.31
CA ARG A 56 -22.09 -24.37 -15.28
C ARG A 56 -22.06 -25.75 -14.63
N LEU A 57 -21.74 -25.83 -13.34
CA LEU A 57 -21.71 -27.06 -12.56
C LEU A 57 -23.06 -27.40 -11.90
N GLY A 58 -24.06 -26.51 -12.00
CA GLY A 58 -25.41 -26.74 -11.50
C GLY A 58 -25.53 -26.73 -9.97
N CYS A 59 -24.61 -26.02 -9.29
CA CYS A 59 -24.67 -25.75 -7.86
C CYS A 59 -25.54 -24.52 -7.54
#